data_AF-A0A352F502-F1
#
_entry.id   AF-A0A352F502-F1
#
_cell.length_a   1.000
_cell.length_b   1.000
_cell.length_c   1.000
_cell.angle_alpha   90.00
_cell.angle_beta   90.00
_cell.angle_gamma   90.00
#
_symmetry.space_group_name_H-M   'P 1'
#
loop_
_entity.id
_entity.type
_entity.pdbx_description
1 polymer ?
#
loop_
_entity_poly.entity_id
_entity_poly.type
_entity_poly.pdbx_seq_one_letter_code
_entity_poly.pdbx_strand_id
1 'polypeptide(L)'
;MYWRLRKIRSSRRLRRASRLRRAIKDERGVQLVELAIVIPILVMLFAATAEFGRYFYEYTTLAKASRAGARYLATAAVNSTEDTKAKNIVVFGNSGGTGSPVLPGMTVSNVSITRQGGVPVLPQTVTVQITSFKHQPIFDLGALTKVTSLSTKVDVKPSVTMRYLLTQPPI
;
A
#
# COMPACT_ATOMS: atom_id res chain seq x y z
N MET A 1 -14.57 81.73 -42.96
CA MET A 1 -13.33 81.03 -43.36
C MET A 1 -12.80 80.25 -42.14
N TYR A 2 -12.78 78.91 -42.25
CA TYR A 2 -12.05 77.92 -41.43
C TYR A 2 -12.35 77.73 -39.93
N TRP A 3 -13.38 76.91 -39.64
CA TRP A 3 -13.40 75.99 -38.49
C TRP A 3 -12.79 74.65 -38.93
N ARG A 4 -11.56 74.34 -38.54
CA ARG A 4 -11.00 72.99 -38.76
C ARG A 4 -10.10 72.53 -37.61
N LEU A 5 -10.57 71.44 -37.00
CA LEU A 5 -9.78 70.26 -36.61
C LEU A 5 -8.96 70.33 -35.33
N ARG A 6 -9.58 69.87 -34.23
CA ARG A 6 -8.87 69.22 -33.13
C ARG A 6 -9.53 67.90 -32.76
N LYS A 7 -9.21 66.82 -33.49
CA LYS A 7 -9.58 65.45 -33.10
C LYS A 7 -8.54 64.42 -33.57
N ILE A 8 -7.27 64.62 -33.20
CA ILE A 8 -6.19 63.65 -33.55
C ILE A 8 -5.30 63.35 -32.34
N ARG A 9 -5.90 62.98 -31.20
CA ARG A 9 -5.10 62.49 -30.05
C ARG A 9 -5.69 61.33 -29.25
N SER A 10 -6.87 60.80 -29.61
CA SER A 10 -7.53 59.72 -28.84
C SER A 10 -7.35 58.30 -29.41
N SER A 11 -6.92 58.13 -30.66
CA SER A 11 -6.94 56.82 -31.35
C SER A 11 -5.89 55.81 -30.84
N ARG A 12 -4.78 56.25 -30.23
CA ARG A 12 -3.75 55.33 -29.70
C ARG A 12 -4.11 54.71 -28.35
N ARG A 13 -4.84 55.43 -27.50
CA ARG A 13 -5.26 54.92 -26.16
C ARG A 13 -6.33 53.83 -26.28
N LEU A 14 -7.23 53.96 -27.25
CA LEU A 14 -8.31 53.00 -27.49
C LEU A 14 -7.80 51.61 -27.95
N ARG A 15 -6.70 51.57 -28.72
CA ARG A 15 -6.09 50.32 -29.19
C ARG A 15 -5.37 49.52 -28.09
N ARG A 16 -4.83 50.18 -27.06
CA ARG A 16 -4.23 49.49 -25.89
C ARG A 16 -5.30 48.94 -24.96
N ALA A 17 -6.37 49.70 -24.73
CA ALA A 17 -7.51 49.25 -23.93
C ALA A 17 -8.21 48.04 -24.54
N SER A 18 -8.34 47.97 -25.87
CA SER A 18 -8.98 46.83 -26.55
C SER A 18 -8.13 45.56 -26.52
N ARG A 19 -6.79 45.66 -26.55
CA ARG A 19 -5.88 44.50 -26.40
C ARG A 19 -5.91 43.93 -24.97
N LEU A 20 -5.92 44.78 -23.95
CA LEU A 20 -6.09 44.35 -22.55
C LEU A 20 -7.44 43.68 -22.31
N ARG A 21 -8.52 44.25 -22.86
CA ARG A 21 -9.84 43.61 -22.82
C ARG A 21 -9.87 42.26 -23.54
N ARG A 22 -9.14 42.09 -24.65
CA ARG A 22 -9.04 40.81 -25.36
C ARG A 22 -8.25 39.77 -24.57
N ALA A 23 -7.17 40.16 -23.90
CA ALA A 23 -6.39 39.26 -23.04
C ALA A 23 -7.17 38.83 -21.80
N ILE A 24 -8.00 39.72 -21.22
CA ILE A 24 -8.91 39.39 -20.11
C ILE A 24 -10.07 38.49 -20.58
N LYS A 25 -10.45 38.58 -21.85
CA LYS A 25 -11.48 37.73 -22.49
C LYS A 25 -10.91 36.44 -23.09
N ASP A 26 -9.63 36.16 -22.87
CA ASP A 26 -8.96 34.98 -23.44
C ASP A 26 -9.23 33.77 -22.53
N GLU A 27 -10.20 32.95 -22.93
CA GLU A 27 -10.67 31.78 -22.17
C GLU A 27 -9.59 30.68 -22.03
N ARG A 28 -8.52 30.76 -22.81
CA ARG A 28 -7.39 29.80 -22.77
C ARG A 28 -6.67 29.78 -21.42
N GLY A 29 -6.62 30.91 -20.71
CA GLY A 29 -6.03 30.97 -19.37
C GLY A 29 -6.89 30.34 -18.28
N VAL A 30 -8.21 30.38 -18.44
CA VAL A 30 -9.18 29.83 -17.48
C VAL A 30 -9.13 28.30 -17.48
N GLN A 31 -8.95 27.68 -18.65
CA GLN A 31 -8.81 26.22 -18.79
C GLN A 31 -7.62 25.65 -17.99
N LEU A 32 -6.48 26.36 -17.95
CA LEU A 32 -5.32 25.94 -17.15
C LEU A 32 -5.62 26.00 -15.64
N VAL A 33 -6.41 26.98 -15.20
CA VAL A 33 -6.78 27.13 -13.79
C VAL A 33 -7.78 26.04 -13.37
N GLU A 34 -8.74 25.71 -14.21
CA GLU A 34 -9.67 24.59 -13.97
C GLU A 34 -8.91 23.26 -13.83
N LEU A 35 -7.97 22.99 -14.75
CA LEU A 35 -7.12 21.80 -14.68
C LEU A 35 -6.26 21.78 -13.40
N ALA A 36 -5.70 22.93 -13.00
CA ALA A 36 -4.88 23.04 -11.80
C ALA A 36 -5.64 22.70 -10.50
N ILE A 37 -6.96 22.90 -10.47
CA ILE A 37 -7.80 22.52 -9.33
C ILE A 37 -8.17 21.03 -9.37
N VAL A 38 -8.36 20.46 -10.57
CA VAL A 38 -8.74 19.05 -10.76
C VAL A 38 -7.55 18.09 -10.58
N ILE A 39 -6.35 18.46 -11.02
CA ILE A 39 -5.13 17.63 -10.92
C ILE A 39 -4.87 17.12 -9.49
N PRO A 40 -4.89 17.95 -8.43
CA PRO A 40 -4.65 17.49 -7.07
C PRO A 40 -5.59 16.37 -6.64
N ILE A 41 -6.88 16.48 -7.00
CA ILE A 41 -7.89 15.47 -6.68
C ILE A 41 -7.63 14.18 -7.46
N LEU A 42 -7.30 14.28 -8.74
CA LEU A 42 -6.97 13.11 -9.57
C LEU A 42 -5.71 12.39 -9.08
N VAL A 43 -4.65 13.14 -8.72
CA VAL A 43 -3.41 12.57 -8.17
C VAL A 43 -3.69 11.89 -6.83
N MET A 44 -4.50 12.49 -5.97
CA MET A 44 -4.88 11.88 -4.69
C MET A 44 -5.66 10.58 -4.88
N LEU A 45 -6.61 10.54 -5.84
CA LEU A 45 -7.38 9.34 -6.16
C LEU A 45 -6.49 8.24 -6.75
N PHE A 46 -5.57 8.61 -7.64
CA PHE A 46 -4.60 7.68 -8.21
C PHE A 46 -3.67 7.09 -7.14
N ALA A 47 -3.13 7.92 -6.26
CA ALA A 47 -2.30 7.47 -5.15
C ALA A 47 -3.08 6.51 -4.23
N ALA A 48 -4.33 6.85 -3.87
CA ALA A 48 -5.15 6.01 -3.01
C ALA A 48 -5.43 4.62 -3.62
N THR A 49 -5.77 4.57 -4.91
CA THR A 49 -6.04 3.29 -5.60
C THR A 49 -4.77 2.47 -5.82
N ALA A 50 -3.65 3.11 -6.15
CA ALA A 50 -2.35 2.44 -6.27
C ALA A 50 -1.86 1.85 -4.94
N GLU A 51 -1.96 2.62 -3.84
CA GLU A 51 -1.61 2.17 -2.49
C GLU A 51 -2.51 1.01 -2.05
N PHE A 52 -3.82 1.10 -2.28
CA PHE A 52 -4.74 0.02 -1.95
C PHE A 52 -4.41 -1.27 -2.72
N GLY A 53 -4.12 -1.16 -4.02
CA GLY A 53 -3.71 -2.31 -4.84
C GLY A 53 -2.45 -2.98 -4.31
N ARG A 54 -1.45 -2.18 -3.91
CA ARG A 54 -0.21 -2.69 -3.34
C ARG A 54 -0.43 -3.34 -1.97
N TYR A 55 -1.20 -2.71 -1.09
CA TYR A 55 -1.58 -3.29 0.20
C TYR A 55 -2.30 -4.64 0.01
N PHE A 56 -3.24 -4.72 -0.93
CA PHE A 56 -3.96 -5.96 -1.22
C PHE A 56 -3.04 -7.06 -1.76
N TYR A 57 -2.08 -6.69 -2.62
CA TYR A 57 -1.04 -7.62 -3.09
C TYR A 57 -0.22 -8.19 -1.93
N GLU A 58 0.25 -7.33 -1.01
CA GLU A 58 1.02 -7.76 0.16
C GLU A 58 0.19 -8.66 1.09
N TYR A 59 -1.06 -8.28 1.38
CA TYR A 59 -1.98 -9.07 2.21
C TYR A 59 -2.23 -10.46 1.63
N THR A 60 -2.57 -10.54 0.34
CA THR A 60 -2.88 -11.83 -0.31
C THR A 60 -1.64 -12.72 -0.42
N THR A 61 -0.47 -12.12 -0.63
CA THR A 61 0.82 -12.82 -0.66
C THR A 61 1.14 -13.43 0.71
N LEU A 62 1.04 -12.64 1.79
CA LEU A 62 1.23 -13.12 3.15
C LEU A 62 0.21 -14.18 3.55
N ALA A 63 -1.06 -14.03 3.14
CA ALA A 63 -2.11 -15.02 3.41
C ALA A 63 -1.86 -16.36 2.68
N LYS A 64 -1.30 -16.32 1.47
CA LYS A 64 -0.88 -17.54 0.75
C LYS A 64 0.31 -18.20 1.43
N ALA A 65 1.31 -17.41 1.84
CA ALA A 65 2.49 -17.90 2.53
C ALA A 65 2.15 -18.51 3.90
N SER A 66 1.32 -17.84 4.71
CA SER A 66 0.86 -18.37 6.00
C SER A 66 0.05 -19.65 5.83
N ARG A 67 -0.78 -19.75 4.79
CA ARG A 67 -1.49 -20.99 4.45
C ARG A 67 -0.55 -22.14 4.09
N ALA A 68 0.53 -21.87 3.36
CA ALA A 68 1.55 -22.88 3.06
C ALA A 68 2.26 -23.36 4.33
N GLY A 69 2.64 -22.45 5.22
CA GLY A 69 3.22 -22.80 6.53
C GLY A 69 2.26 -23.58 7.42
N ALA A 70 0.99 -23.17 7.50
CA ALA A 70 -0.03 -23.87 8.27
C ALA A 70 -0.29 -25.29 7.72
N ARG A 71 -0.30 -25.45 6.39
CA ARG A 71 -0.43 -26.76 5.74
C ARG A 71 0.73 -27.68 6.07
N TYR A 72 1.95 -27.16 6.05
CA TYR A 72 3.14 -27.91 6.45
C TYR A 72 3.03 -28.38 7.91
N LEU A 73 2.66 -27.47 8.81
CA LEU A 73 2.52 -27.78 10.24
C LEU A 73 1.34 -28.69 10.56
N ALA A 74 0.30 -28.73 9.73
CA ALA A 74 -0.83 -29.63 9.93
C ALA A 74 -0.43 -31.11 9.92
N THR A 75 0.66 -31.45 9.22
CA THR A 75 1.19 -32.82 9.10
C THR A 75 2.57 -33.01 9.73
N ALA A 76 3.17 -31.96 10.30
CA ALA A 76 4.50 -32.03 10.90
C ALA A 76 4.41 -32.30 12.41
N ALA A 77 5.42 -32.98 12.95
CA ALA A 77 5.57 -33.16 14.39
C ALA A 77 5.68 -31.82 15.12
N VAL A 78 5.18 -31.75 16.36
CA VAL A 78 5.36 -30.57 17.21
C VAL A 78 6.77 -30.55 17.78
N ASN A 79 7.69 -29.84 17.12
CA ASN A 79 9.02 -29.56 17.63
C ASN A 79 9.58 -28.24 17.03
N SER A 80 10.67 -27.74 17.63
CA SER A 80 11.29 -26.48 17.24
C SER A 80 11.90 -26.49 15.82
N THR A 81 12.32 -27.66 15.33
CA THR A 81 12.91 -27.82 14.00
C THR A 81 11.85 -27.63 12.91
N GLU A 82 10.70 -28.29 13.08
CA GLU A 82 9.56 -28.18 12.17
C GLU A 82 8.92 -26.78 12.23
N ASP A 83 8.91 -26.14 13.40
CA ASP A 83 8.50 -24.74 13.54
C ASP A 83 9.43 -23.80 12.78
N THR A 84 10.74 -24.04 12.83
CA THR A 84 11.73 -23.24 12.09
C THR A 84 11.54 -23.42 10.58
N LYS A 85 11.37 -24.66 10.11
CA LYS A 85 11.07 -24.93 8.69
C LYS A 85 9.77 -24.26 8.24
N ALA A 86 8.73 -24.31 9.07
CA ALA A 86 7.46 -23.64 8.76
C ALA A 86 7.61 -22.12 8.67
N LYS A 87 8.33 -21.49 9.60
CA LYS A 87 8.66 -20.06 9.53
C LYS A 87 9.45 -19.73 8.26
N ASN A 88 10.40 -20.57 7.89
CA ASN A 88 11.18 -20.41 6.66
C ASN A 88 10.29 -20.53 5.40
N ILE A 89 9.36 -21.48 5.36
CA ILE A 89 8.39 -21.61 4.26
C ILE A 89 7.54 -20.35 4.12
N VAL A 90 7.11 -19.77 5.24
CA VAL A 90 6.29 -18.55 5.24
C VAL A 90 7.09 -17.32 4.78
N VAL A 91 8.35 -17.19 5.18
CA VAL A 91 9.17 -16.01 4.86
C VAL A 91 9.86 -16.12 3.50
N PHE A 92 10.40 -17.28 3.15
CA PHE A 92 11.26 -17.50 1.98
C PHE A 92 10.65 -18.43 0.93
N GLY A 93 9.49 -19.03 1.20
CA GLY A 93 8.86 -20.00 0.29
C GLY A 93 9.53 -21.38 0.25
N ASN A 94 10.55 -21.62 1.09
CA ASN A 94 11.27 -22.89 1.17
C ASN A 94 11.63 -23.24 2.62
N SER A 95 11.83 -24.53 2.91
CA SER A 95 12.17 -25.00 4.27
C SER A 95 13.60 -24.65 4.70
N GLY A 96 14.51 -24.42 3.74
CA GLY A 96 15.92 -24.12 3.99
C GLY A 96 16.19 -22.69 4.46
N GLY A 97 15.22 -21.78 4.35
CA GLY A 97 15.38 -20.38 4.75
C GLY A 97 16.36 -19.60 3.85
N THR A 98 16.56 -20.05 2.61
CA THR A 98 17.52 -19.45 1.68
C THR A 98 16.84 -18.52 0.69
N GLY A 99 17.58 -17.51 0.20
CA GLY A 99 17.11 -16.58 -0.83
C GLY A 99 16.44 -15.33 -0.26
N SER A 100 15.80 -14.56 -1.14
CA SER A 100 15.10 -13.33 -0.74
C SER A 100 13.75 -13.64 -0.10
N PRO A 101 13.32 -12.90 0.92
CA PRO A 101 11.98 -13.02 1.48
C PRO A 101 10.90 -12.77 0.42
N VAL A 102 9.74 -13.41 0.58
CA VAL A 102 8.57 -13.29 -0.30
C VAL A 102 8.10 -11.83 -0.40
N LEU A 103 8.25 -11.06 0.69
CA LEU A 103 8.05 -9.62 0.69
C LEU A 103 9.23 -8.89 1.35
N PRO A 104 9.65 -7.72 0.83
CA PRO A 104 10.69 -6.92 1.47
C PRO A 104 10.35 -6.57 2.92
N GLY A 105 11.34 -6.65 3.81
CA GLY A 105 11.17 -6.36 5.24
C GLY A 105 10.53 -7.48 6.06
N MET A 106 10.18 -8.62 5.43
CA MET A 106 9.70 -9.80 6.14
C MET A 106 10.87 -10.58 6.74
N THR A 107 10.71 -11.00 7.98
CA THR A 107 11.68 -11.80 8.72
C THR A 107 10.99 -12.93 9.48
N VAL A 108 11.75 -13.92 9.95
CA VAL A 108 11.22 -15.07 10.70
C VAL A 108 10.56 -14.70 12.03
N SER A 109 10.85 -13.52 12.59
CA SER A 109 10.21 -13.00 13.80
C SER A 109 8.79 -12.49 13.54
N ASN A 110 8.45 -12.19 12.28
CA ASN A 110 7.10 -11.79 11.88
C ASN A 110 6.11 -12.94 11.84
N VAL A 111 6.55 -14.18 12.08
CA VAL A 111 5.69 -15.37 12.00
C VAL A 111 5.47 -15.93 13.40
N SER A 112 4.23 -15.84 13.86
CA SER A 112 3.75 -16.47 15.10
C SER A 112 3.02 -17.75 14.76
N ILE A 113 3.38 -18.83 15.45
CA ILE A 113 2.73 -20.14 15.36
C ILE A 113 2.05 -20.39 16.70
N THR A 114 0.74 -20.59 16.69
CA THR A 114 -0.04 -20.94 17.88
C THR A 114 -0.76 -22.26 17.66
N ARG A 115 -0.76 -23.11 18.67
CA ARG A 115 -1.38 -24.44 18.66
C ARG A 115 -2.46 -24.48 19.72
N GLN A 116 -3.63 -25.00 19.40
CA GLN A 116 -4.76 -25.00 20.33
C GLN A 116 -5.51 -26.34 20.31
N GLY A 117 -6.07 -26.68 21.47
CA GLY A 117 -6.83 -27.91 21.71
C GLY A 117 -5.94 -29.14 21.78
N GLY A 118 -6.47 -30.24 22.31
CA GLY A 118 -5.73 -31.51 22.44
C GLY A 118 -4.66 -31.48 23.53
N VAL A 119 -3.57 -32.21 23.29
CA VAL A 119 -2.40 -32.27 24.19
C VAL A 119 -1.20 -31.55 23.52
N PRO A 120 -0.19 -31.08 24.28
CA PRO A 120 0.91 -30.28 23.71
C PRO A 120 1.63 -30.88 22.51
N VAL A 121 1.70 -32.21 22.42
CA VAL A 121 2.38 -32.96 21.34
C VAL A 121 1.44 -33.30 20.18
N LEU A 122 0.12 -33.26 20.41
CA LEU A 122 -0.93 -33.55 19.43
C LEU A 122 -2.04 -32.49 19.55
N PRO A 123 -1.79 -31.26 19.06
CA PRO A 123 -2.79 -30.22 19.07
C PRO A 123 -3.97 -30.57 18.16
N GLN A 124 -5.13 -29.94 18.34
CA GLN A 124 -6.26 -30.11 17.41
C GLN A 124 -6.16 -29.16 16.22
N THR A 125 -5.64 -27.95 16.44
CA THR A 125 -5.48 -26.92 15.42
C THR A 125 -4.12 -26.25 15.50
N VAL A 126 -3.62 -25.84 14.34
CA VAL A 126 -2.41 -25.03 14.20
C VAL A 126 -2.77 -23.75 13.47
N THR A 127 -2.41 -22.61 14.05
CA THR A 127 -2.63 -21.28 13.50
C THR A 127 -1.28 -20.64 13.20
N VAL A 128 -1.13 -20.14 11.97
CA VAL A 128 0.00 -19.34 11.55
C VAL A 128 -0.48 -17.93 11.32
N GLN A 129 0.07 -16.98 12.08
CA GLN A 129 -0.28 -15.58 12.03
C GLN A 129 0.95 -14.73 11.73
N ILE A 130 0.80 -13.75 10.85
CA ILE A 130 1.82 -12.73 10.62
C ILE A 130 1.64 -11.60 11.65
N THR A 131 2.72 -11.27 12.33
CA THR A 131 2.79 -10.22 13.35
C THR A 131 3.85 -9.19 13.00
N SER A 132 3.63 -7.94 13.40
CA SER A 132 4.60 -6.85 13.29
C SER A 132 5.13 -6.57 11.88
N PHE A 133 4.43 -7.00 10.83
CA PHE A 133 4.72 -6.59 9.45
C PHE A 133 3.94 -5.32 9.12
N LYS A 134 4.66 -4.29 8.71
CA LYS A 134 4.10 -3.00 8.30
C LYS A 134 4.10 -2.92 6.78
N HIS A 135 2.96 -2.52 6.23
CA HIS A 135 2.85 -2.16 4.82
C HIS A 135 3.92 -1.13 4.45
N GLN A 136 4.53 -1.29 3.28
CA GLN A 136 5.54 -0.38 2.75
C GLN A 136 4.93 0.49 1.65
N PRO A 137 4.30 1.63 2.01
CA PRO A 137 3.66 2.51 1.05
C PRO A 137 4.71 3.19 0.16
N ILE A 138 4.33 3.48 -1.09
CA ILE A 138 5.10 4.37 -1.98
C ILE A 138 4.80 5.82 -1.58
N PHE A 139 3.55 6.10 -1.24
CA PHE A 139 3.03 7.40 -0.82
C PHE A 139 2.72 7.37 0.70
N ASP A 140 3.73 7.66 1.52
CA ASP A 140 3.52 7.82 2.97
C ASP A 140 2.99 9.22 3.29
N LEU A 141 1.67 9.33 3.46
CA LEU A 141 1.01 10.58 3.81
C LEU A 141 1.48 11.12 5.17
N GLY A 142 1.88 10.25 6.10
CA GLY A 142 2.43 10.67 7.38
C GLY A 142 3.82 11.32 7.24
N ALA A 143 4.63 10.80 6.31
CA ALA A 143 5.91 11.42 5.97
C ALA A 143 5.72 12.76 5.22
N LEU A 144 4.72 12.83 4.32
CA LEU A 144 4.42 14.03 3.54
C LEU A 144 3.85 15.17 4.39
N THR A 145 2.92 14.87 5.28
CA THR A 145 2.21 15.86 6.10
C THR A 145 2.87 16.12 7.45
N LYS A 146 3.88 15.32 7.82
CA LYS A 146 4.48 15.26 9.16
C LYS A 146 3.49 14.92 10.28
N VAL A 147 2.32 14.38 9.92
CA VAL A 147 1.29 13.94 10.87
C VAL A 147 1.32 12.42 10.94
N THR A 148 1.80 11.87 12.05
CA THR A 148 2.00 10.42 12.22
C THR A 148 0.70 9.61 12.20
N SER A 149 -0.43 10.21 12.58
CA SER A 149 -1.75 9.57 12.52
C SER A 149 -2.26 9.35 11.09
N LEU A 150 -1.70 10.06 10.11
CA LEU A 150 -2.01 9.90 8.69
C LEU A 150 -1.04 8.94 7.99
N SER A 151 -0.14 8.26 8.71
CA SER A 151 0.79 7.34 8.07
C SER A 151 0.06 6.15 7.44
N THR A 152 0.42 5.85 6.20
CA THR A 152 -0.11 4.71 5.45
C THR A 152 0.61 3.40 5.79
N LYS A 153 1.53 3.41 6.76
CA LYS A 153 2.20 2.22 7.31
C LYS A 153 1.28 1.43 8.24
N VAL A 154 0.29 0.77 7.65
CA VAL A 154 -0.69 -0.06 8.36
C VAL A 154 -0.12 -1.45 8.64
N ASP A 155 -0.52 -2.05 9.76
CA ASP A 155 -0.18 -3.43 10.09
C ASP A 155 -0.91 -4.43 9.17
N VAL A 156 -0.17 -5.37 8.58
CA VAL A 156 -0.74 -6.47 7.79
C VAL A 156 -0.69 -7.75 8.62
N LYS A 157 -1.85 -8.26 9.05
CA LYS A 157 -1.95 -9.36 10.03
C LYS A 157 -2.82 -10.55 9.55
N PRO A 158 -2.52 -11.17 8.39
CA PRO A 158 -3.24 -12.38 8.00
C PRO A 158 -3.00 -13.51 8.99
N SER A 159 -4.06 -14.26 9.28
CA SER A 159 -4.05 -15.43 10.15
C SER A 159 -4.72 -16.60 9.42
N VAL A 160 -4.10 -17.77 9.49
CA VAL A 160 -4.63 -19.00 8.90
C VAL A 160 -4.57 -20.12 9.93
N THR A 161 -5.72 -20.73 10.19
CA THR A 161 -5.86 -21.88 11.08
C THR A 161 -6.19 -23.13 10.27
N MET A 162 -5.50 -24.24 10.55
CA MET A 162 -5.76 -25.56 9.97
C MET A 162 -5.92 -26.62 11.05
N ARG A 163 -6.65 -27.68 10.71
CA ARG A 163 -6.77 -28.87 11.56
C ARG A 163 -5.47 -29.65 11.53
N TYR A 164 -4.99 -30.06 12.71
CA TYR A 164 -3.84 -30.94 12.83
C TYR A 164 -4.23 -32.38 12.49
N LEU A 165 -3.38 -33.07 11.74
CA LEU A 165 -3.70 -34.36 11.12
C LEU A 165 -2.91 -35.54 11.70
N LEU A 166 -1.83 -35.29 12.45
CA LEU A 166 -1.11 -36.39 13.11
C LEU A 166 -1.91 -36.89 14.31
N THR A 167 -2.05 -38.21 14.38
CA THR A 167 -2.84 -38.91 15.42
C THR A 167 -1.98 -39.68 16.41
N GLN A 168 -0.68 -39.84 16.14
CA GLN A 168 0.27 -40.51 17.02
C GLN A 168 1.51 -39.63 17.23
N PRO A 169 2.06 -39.56 18.46
CA PRO A 169 3.27 -38.82 18.71
C PRO A 169 4.44 -39.47 17.96
N PRO A 170 5.39 -38.69 17.41
CA PRO A 170 6.60 -39.24 16.83
C PRO A 170 7.36 -40.03 17.89
N ILE A 171 7.68 -41.29 17.58
CA ILE A 171 8.57 -42.17 18.34
C ILE A 171 9.99 -41.60 18.40
#